data_AF-A0A3S0JRP6-F1
#
_entry.id   AF-A0A3S0JRP6-F1
#
_cell.length_a   1.000
_cell.length_b   1.000
_cell.length_c   1.000
_cell.angle_alpha   90.00
_cell.angle_beta   90.00
_cell.angle_gamma   90.00
#
_symmetry.space_group_name_H-M   'P 1'
#
loop_
_entity.id
_entity.type
_entity.pdbx_description
1 polymer ?
#
loop_
_entity_poly.entity_id
_entity_poly.type
_entity_poly.pdbx_seq_one_letter_code
_entity_poly.pdbx_strand_id
1 'polypeptide(L)'
;MAEAPPQTQDWERLSAYYLSRNYTYAADVQVGGRRERVYLTPLAPDGGGPIDAVRATVDPPTASAAQREAMIRAATGSFNVCWPAEAQALNGPFWEGLVKQPWEQQLGWQEESVGVLKVGWSGEDGLELGDHEVAGLTIDWPAGGGQCVF
;
A
#
# COMPACT_ATOMS: atom_id res chain seq x y z
N MET A 1 32.52 9.87 3.65
CA MET A 1 32.19 8.62 2.96
C MET A 1 30.69 8.46 3.10
N ALA A 2 29.92 8.54 2.00
CA ALA A 2 28.49 8.32 2.07
C ALA A 2 28.27 6.81 2.20
N GLU A 3 27.58 6.40 3.25
CA GLU A 3 27.10 5.03 3.44
C GLU A 3 26.24 4.66 2.23
N ALA A 4 26.54 3.51 1.61
CA ALA A 4 25.73 3.03 0.49
C ALA A 4 24.30 2.80 1.00
N PRO A 5 23.25 3.18 0.24
CA PRO A 5 21.88 2.91 0.66
C PRO A 5 21.74 1.41 0.94
N PRO A 6 21.04 1.01 2.02
CA PRO A 6 20.77 -0.39 2.31
C PRO A 6 20.18 -1.06 1.05
N GLN A 7 20.68 -2.25 0.74
CA GLN A 7 20.39 -2.90 -0.52
C GLN A 7 18.92 -3.31 -0.55
N THR A 8 18.20 -2.91 -1.59
CA THR A 8 16.81 -3.28 -1.87
C THR A 8 16.52 -4.78 -1.67
N GLN A 9 17.52 -5.67 -1.84
CA GLN A 9 17.42 -7.11 -1.56
C GLN A 9 17.16 -7.46 -0.09
N ASP A 10 17.73 -6.71 0.87
CA ASP A 10 17.48 -6.96 2.30
C ASP A 10 16.04 -6.61 2.64
N TRP A 11 15.54 -5.48 2.12
CA TRP A 11 14.15 -5.08 2.31
C TRP A 11 13.16 -6.04 1.64
N GLU A 12 13.47 -6.56 0.45
CA GLU A 12 12.65 -7.62 -0.18
C GLU A 12 12.51 -8.85 0.72
N ARG A 13 13.60 -9.26 1.36
CA ARG A 13 13.59 -10.42 2.27
C ARG A 13 12.86 -10.12 3.58
N LEU A 14 13.06 -8.91 4.14
CA LEU A 14 12.45 -8.48 5.40
C LEU A 14 10.95 -8.24 5.25
N SER A 15 10.53 -7.51 4.22
CA SER A 15 9.12 -7.35 3.87
C SER A 15 8.46 -8.71 3.64
N ALA A 16 9.08 -9.59 2.85
CA ALA A 16 8.58 -10.96 2.70
C ALA A 16 8.48 -11.67 4.05
N TYR A 17 9.48 -11.60 4.94
CA TYR A 17 9.43 -12.25 6.26
C TYR A 17 8.31 -11.69 7.16
N TYR A 18 8.25 -10.38 7.37
CA TYR A 18 7.27 -9.75 8.27
C TYR A 18 5.85 -9.80 7.72
N LEU A 19 5.72 -9.77 6.40
CA LEU A 19 4.43 -9.82 5.74
C LEU A 19 4.02 -11.26 5.38
N SER A 20 4.92 -12.26 5.40
CA SER A 20 4.70 -13.67 4.96
C SER A 20 3.57 -14.43 5.63
N ARG A 21 2.99 -13.91 6.73
CA ARG A 21 1.68 -14.39 7.20
C ARG A 21 0.58 -14.18 6.15
N ASN A 22 0.85 -13.32 5.17
CA ASN A 22 0.10 -13.05 3.96
C ASN A 22 1.08 -13.05 2.76
N TYR A 23 0.61 -13.41 1.56
CA TYR A 23 1.49 -13.40 0.38
C TYR A 23 1.90 -11.97 0.04
N THR A 24 3.21 -11.67 0.01
CA THR A 24 3.72 -10.36 -0.41
C THR A 24 4.52 -10.47 -1.68
N TYR A 25 4.32 -9.55 -2.60
CA TYR A 25 5.12 -9.45 -3.82
C TYR A 25 5.56 -8.02 -4.09
N ALA A 26 6.74 -7.89 -4.68
CA ALA A 26 7.24 -6.63 -5.19
C ALA A 26 6.62 -6.34 -6.56
N ALA A 27 6.04 -5.16 -6.72
CA ALA A 27 5.52 -4.63 -7.97
C ALA A 27 6.35 -3.42 -8.40
N ASP A 28 6.80 -3.41 -9.66
CA ASP A 28 7.40 -2.21 -10.26
C ASP A 28 6.30 -1.40 -10.95
N VAL A 29 6.03 -0.20 -10.44
CA VAL A 29 5.01 0.69 -10.95
C VAL A 29 5.66 1.84 -11.72
N GLN A 30 5.20 2.08 -12.94
CA GLN A 30 5.68 3.21 -13.74
C GLN A 30 4.97 4.50 -13.32
N VAL A 31 5.75 5.51 -12.89
CA VAL A 31 5.28 6.84 -12.49
C VAL A 31 6.17 7.91 -13.11
N GLY A 32 5.59 8.85 -13.87
CA GLY A 32 6.33 10.01 -14.41
C GLY A 32 7.61 9.66 -15.19
N GLY A 33 7.65 8.51 -15.89
CA GLY A 33 8.84 8.05 -16.62
C GLY A 33 9.88 7.27 -15.79
N ARG A 34 9.64 7.07 -14.49
CA ARG A 34 10.48 6.25 -13.58
C ARG A 34 9.72 5.00 -13.13
N ARG A 35 10.46 3.97 -12.73
CA ARG A 35 9.91 2.77 -12.07
C ARG A 35 10.12 2.93 -10.58
N GLU A 36 9.02 2.84 -9.83
CA GLU A 36 9.00 2.81 -8.38
C GLU A 36 8.67 1.40 -7.92
N ARG A 37 9.42 0.88 -6.95
CA ARG A 37 9.16 -0.44 -6.37
C ARG A 37 8.25 -0.31 -5.17
N VAL A 38 7.15 -1.06 -5.19
CA VAL A 38 6.14 -1.12 -4.13
C VAL A 38 5.97 -2.56 -3.67
N TYR A 39 5.83 -2.77 -2.38
CA TYR A 39 5.52 -4.08 -1.80
C TYR A 39 4.04 -4.15 -1.55
N LEU A 40 3.39 -5.16 -2.13
CA LEU A 40 1.96 -5.31 -2.09
C LEU A 40 1.59 -6.58 -1.34
N THR A 41 0.72 -6.44 -0.35
CA THR A 41 0.24 -7.51 0.51
C THR A 41 -1.29 -7.51 0.45
N PRO A 42 -1.93 -8.47 -0.23
CA PRO A 42 -3.32 -8.76 0.00
C PRO A 42 -3.48 -9.27 1.43
N LEU A 43 -4.60 -8.96 2.07
CA LEU A 43 -4.90 -9.34 3.44
C LEU A 43 -6.29 -9.99 3.45
N ALA A 44 -6.41 -11.09 4.19
CA ALA A 44 -7.69 -11.68 4.59
C ALA A 44 -7.68 -11.82 6.12
N PRO A 45 -8.81 -11.64 6.82
CA PRO A 45 -8.84 -11.57 8.28
C PRO A 45 -8.40 -12.87 8.96
N ASP A 46 -8.63 -13.99 8.29
CA ASP A 46 -8.35 -15.34 8.76
C ASP A 46 -7.11 -15.99 8.08
N GLY A 47 -6.46 -15.28 7.16
CA GLY A 47 -5.30 -15.77 6.41
C GLY A 47 -5.60 -16.89 5.41
N GLY A 48 -6.87 -17.16 5.10
CA GLY A 48 -7.28 -18.24 4.19
C GLY A 48 -8.60 -18.01 3.43
N GLY A 49 -9.24 -16.85 3.61
CA GLY A 49 -10.50 -16.49 2.99
C GLY A 49 -10.40 -15.45 1.87
N PRO A 50 -11.53 -14.81 1.53
CA PRO A 50 -11.56 -13.70 0.58
C PRO A 50 -10.67 -12.56 1.07
N ILE A 51 -9.87 -12.03 0.15
CA ILE A 51 -9.09 -10.82 0.39
C ILE A 51 -10.06 -9.67 0.58
N ASP A 52 -9.98 -9.03 1.75
CA ASP A 52 -10.81 -7.89 2.13
C ASP A 52 -10.00 -6.63 2.40
N ALA A 53 -8.67 -6.70 2.27
CA ALA A 53 -7.84 -5.52 2.27
C ALA A 53 -6.60 -5.71 1.40
N VAL A 54 -6.01 -4.59 0.97
CA VAL A 54 -4.68 -4.57 0.36
C VAL A 54 -3.83 -3.52 1.05
N ARG A 55 -2.57 -3.88 1.30
CA ARG A 55 -1.54 -2.99 1.82
C ARG A 55 -0.44 -2.80 0.79
N ALA A 56 -0.09 -1.55 0.52
CA ALA A 56 1.05 -1.15 -0.29
C ALA A 56 2.06 -0.41 0.58
N THR A 57 3.34 -0.76 0.49
CA THR A 57 4.42 -0.10 1.25
C THR A 57 5.65 0.19 0.38
N VAL A 58 6.45 1.14 0.82
CA VAL A 58 7.79 1.44 0.29
C VAL A 58 8.79 1.53 1.43
N ASP A 59 10.05 1.24 1.13
CA ASP A 59 11.14 1.16 2.12
C ASP A 59 11.36 2.47 2.92
N PRO A 60 11.48 3.67 2.31
CA PRO A 60 11.69 4.85 3.13
C PRO A 60 10.44 5.16 3.97
N PRO A 61 10.61 5.52 5.26
CA PRO A 61 9.49 5.95 6.11
C PRO A 61 8.86 7.24 5.61
N THR A 62 9.56 7.97 4.72
CA THR A 62 9.07 9.14 3.99
C THR A 62 8.96 8.87 2.50
N ALA A 63 7.74 8.55 2.03
CA ALA A 63 7.49 8.33 0.61
C ALA A 63 7.54 9.64 -0.18
N SER A 64 8.37 9.68 -1.22
CA SER A 64 8.34 10.74 -2.23
C SER A 64 7.00 10.78 -2.97
N ALA A 65 6.68 11.89 -3.64
CA ALA A 65 5.45 12.01 -4.42
C ALA A 65 5.29 10.88 -5.47
N ALA A 66 6.39 10.46 -6.11
CA ALA A 66 6.37 9.35 -7.07
C ALA A 66 6.04 8.01 -6.39
N GLN A 67 6.61 7.77 -5.20
CA GLN A 67 6.33 6.55 -4.43
C GLN A 67 4.91 6.53 -3.88
N ARG A 68 4.36 7.67 -3.43
CA ARG A 68 2.96 7.80 -3.03
C ARG A 68 2.02 7.46 -4.19
N GLU A 69 2.29 8.03 -5.35
CA GLU A 69 1.53 7.73 -6.57
C GLU A 69 1.66 6.25 -6.95
N ALA A 70 2.85 5.66 -6.83
CA ALA A 70 3.09 4.24 -7.09
C ALA A 70 2.29 3.33 -6.14
N MET A 71 2.31 3.61 -4.83
CA MET A 71 1.55 2.86 -3.83
C MET A 71 0.05 2.94 -4.11
N ILE A 72 -0.47 4.13 -4.39
CA ILE A 72 -1.89 4.34 -4.73
C ILE A 72 -2.25 3.57 -5.99
N ARG A 73 -1.43 3.63 -7.06
CA ARG A 73 -1.67 2.86 -8.30
C ARG A 73 -1.65 1.35 -8.06
N ALA A 74 -0.71 0.84 -7.27
CA ALA A 74 -0.60 -0.59 -6.98
C ALA A 74 -1.79 -1.10 -6.16
N ALA A 75 -2.15 -0.36 -5.09
CA ALA A 75 -3.26 -0.70 -4.22
C ALA A 75 -4.60 -0.60 -4.97
N THR A 76 -4.85 0.50 -5.69
CA THR A 76 -6.08 0.68 -6.47
C THR A 76 -6.18 -0.32 -7.63
N GLY A 77 -5.08 -0.67 -8.29
CA GLY A 77 -5.06 -1.73 -9.30
C GLY A 77 -5.50 -3.08 -8.73
N SER A 78 -5.03 -3.42 -7.53
CA SER A 78 -5.38 -4.67 -6.86
C SER A 78 -6.81 -4.67 -6.35
N PHE A 79 -7.24 -3.57 -5.75
CA PHE A 79 -8.63 -3.33 -5.37
C PHE A 79 -9.58 -3.45 -6.58
N ASN A 80 -9.23 -2.87 -7.72
CA ASN A 80 -10.04 -2.94 -8.94
C ASN A 80 -10.18 -4.39 -9.48
N VAL A 81 -9.17 -5.23 -9.28
CA VAL A 81 -9.22 -6.65 -9.65
C VAL A 81 -10.03 -7.43 -8.62
N CYS A 82 -9.82 -7.18 -7.33
CA CYS A 82 -10.41 -7.95 -6.25
C CYS A 82 -11.83 -7.54 -5.89
N TRP A 83 -12.27 -6.33 -6.23
CA TRP A 83 -13.64 -5.89 -6.02
C TRP A 83 -14.13 -4.95 -7.14
N PRO A 84 -14.33 -5.47 -8.36
CA PRO A 84 -14.57 -4.64 -9.55
C PRO A 84 -15.93 -3.90 -9.55
N ALA A 85 -16.93 -4.42 -8.83
CA ALA A 85 -18.26 -3.84 -8.79
C ALA A 85 -18.25 -2.46 -8.10
N GLU A 86 -17.57 -2.34 -6.96
CA GLU A 86 -17.43 -1.12 -6.19
C GLU A 86 -16.28 -0.23 -6.71
N ALA A 87 -15.27 -0.82 -7.34
CA ALA A 87 -14.17 -0.11 -7.98
C ALA A 87 -14.63 0.97 -8.96
N GLN A 88 -15.65 0.69 -9.77
CA GLN A 88 -16.16 1.66 -10.75
C GLN A 88 -16.82 2.89 -10.09
N ALA A 89 -17.39 2.73 -8.89
CA ALA A 89 -18.04 3.80 -8.16
C ALA A 89 -17.05 4.70 -7.39
N LEU A 90 -15.86 4.18 -7.10
CA LEU A 90 -14.86 4.81 -6.23
C LEU A 90 -13.61 5.28 -6.98
N ASN A 91 -13.52 5.02 -8.29
CA ASN A 91 -12.51 5.60 -9.17
C ASN A 91 -12.85 7.07 -9.44
N GLY A 92 -11.95 7.99 -9.06
CA GLY A 92 -12.20 9.42 -9.23
C GLY A 92 -11.34 10.36 -8.39
N PRO A 93 -11.89 11.51 -7.95
CA PRO A 93 -11.16 12.61 -7.33
C PRO A 93 -10.44 12.28 -6.02
N PHE A 94 -10.90 11.27 -5.27
CA PHE A 94 -10.30 10.89 -4.00
C PHE A 94 -8.85 10.43 -4.19
N TRP A 95 -8.60 9.46 -5.06
CA TRP A 95 -7.25 8.97 -5.32
C TRP A 95 -6.34 10.05 -5.89
N GLU A 96 -6.85 10.91 -6.78
CA GLU A 96 -6.09 12.06 -7.31
C GLU A 96 -5.74 13.09 -6.23
N GLY A 97 -6.65 13.30 -5.27
CA GLY A 97 -6.43 14.16 -4.11
C GLY A 97 -5.37 13.57 -3.18
N LEU A 98 -5.48 12.28 -2.88
CA LEU A 98 -4.56 11.56 -2.00
C LEU A 98 -3.12 11.54 -2.54
N VAL A 99 -2.94 11.45 -3.87
CA VAL A 99 -1.62 11.58 -4.52
C VAL A 99 -0.98 12.95 -4.24
N LYS A 100 -1.79 14.02 -4.27
CA LYS A 100 -1.34 15.40 -4.12
C LYS A 100 -1.16 15.82 -2.66
N GLN A 101 -1.69 15.03 -1.73
CA GLN A 101 -1.62 15.32 -0.31
C GLN A 101 -0.18 15.19 0.22
N PRO A 102 0.30 16.14 1.04
CA PRO A 102 1.61 16.05 1.66
C PRO A 102 1.54 15.10 2.87
N TRP A 103 1.82 13.82 2.65
CA TRP A 103 1.78 12.80 3.72
C TRP A 103 2.82 13.10 4.80
N GLU A 104 3.95 13.70 4.43
CA GLU A 104 5.03 14.11 5.33
C GLU A 104 4.65 15.24 6.31
N GLN A 105 3.48 15.86 6.15
CA GLN A 105 2.98 16.88 7.07
C GLN A 105 2.01 16.30 8.10
N GLN A 106 1.75 15.00 8.02
CA GLN A 106 0.77 14.29 8.84
C GLN A 106 1.52 13.30 9.73
N LEU A 107 1.52 13.57 11.03
CA LEU A 107 2.17 12.70 12.00
C LEU A 107 1.35 11.43 12.20
N GLY A 108 1.99 10.28 12.02
CA GLY A 108 1.41 8.97 12.27
C GLY A 108 0.37 8.53 11.23
N TRP A 109 -0.34 7.45 11.56
CA TRP A 109 -1.33 6.82 10.70
C TRP A 109 -2.59 7.68 10.52
N GLN A 110 -2.94 7.97 9.27
CA GLN A 110 -4.15 8.67 8.88
C GLN A 110 -5.17 7.70 8.31
N GLU A 111 -6.46 7.97 8.52
CA GLU A 111 -7.54 7.15 7.98
C GLU A 111 -8.71 7.99 7.50
N GLU A 112 -9.30 7.59 6.38
CA GLU A 112 -10.52 8.18 5.83
C GLU A 112 -11.46 7.08 5.31
N SER A 113 -12.77 7.28 5.49
CA SER A 113 -13.78 6.40 4.91
C SER A 113 -14.27 6.96 3.57
N VAL A 114 -14.15 6.15 2.52
CA VAL A 114 -14.58 6.52 1.16
C VAL A 114 -15.69 5.58 0.73
N GLY A 115 -16.92 5.99 0.98
CA GLY A 115 -18.09 5.11 0.85
C GLY A 115 -18.01 3.96 1.85
N VAL A 116 -17.89 2.73 1.33
CA VAL A 116 -17.74 1.50 2.14
C VAL A 116 -16.29 1.13 2.40
N LEU A 117 -15.33 1.83 1.78
CA LEU A 117 -13.91 1.58 1.98
C LEU A 117 -13.40 2.33 3.19
N LYS A 118 -12.42 1.74 3.86
CA LYS A 118 -11.53 2.44 4.77
C LYS A 118 -10.17 2.53 4.11
N VAL A 119 -9.65 3.74 3.95
CA VAL A 119 -8.35 3.99 3.35
C VAL A 119 -7.46 4.57 4.44
N GLY A 120 -6.34 3.91 4.72
CA GLY A 120 -5.36 4.42 5.67
C GLY A 120 -4.03 4.67 5.01
N TRP A 121 -3.29 5.70 5.44
CA TRP A 121 -1.97 6.00 4.90
C TRP A 121 -1.06 6.66 5.93
N SER A 122 0.24 6.57 5.69
CA SER A 122 1.23 7.41 6.36
C SER A 122 2.47 7.56 5.49
N GLY A 123 3.11 8.73 5.61
CA GLY A 123 4.41 9.04 5.05
C GLY A 123 5.44 9.48 6.09
N GLU A 124 5.18 9.31 7.39
CA GLU A 124 6.16 9.49 8.49
C GLU A 124 5.65 8.73 9.72
N ASP A 125 6.48 7.86 10.30
CA ASP A 125 6.25 7.14 11.57
C ASP A 125 4.91 6.39 11.71
N GLY A 126 4.23 6.03 10.62
CA GLY A 126 2.85 5.52 10.72
C GLY A 126 2.65 4.03 10.47
N LEU A 127 3.64 3.31 9.95
CA LEU A 127 3.55 1.86 9.79
C LEU A 127 4.85 1.17 10.17
N GLU A 128 4.81 0.41 11.27
CA GLU A 128 5.89 -0.48 11.69
C GLU A 128 5.69 -1.88 11.08
N LEU A 129 6.70 -2.37 10.37
CA LEU A 129 6.81 -3.73 9.87
C LEU A 129 7.98 -4.43 10.56
N GLY A 130 7.70 -5.01 11.73
CA GLY A 130 8.76 -5.50 12.60
C GLY A 130 9.50 -4.34 13.24
N ASP A 131 10.83 -4.30 13.09
CA ASP A 131 11.68 -3.20 13.57
C ASP A 131 11.95 -2.14 12.47
N HIS A 132 11.13 -2.12 11.42
CA HIS A 132 11.26 -1.21 10.28
C HIS A 132 10.06 -0.29 10.14
N GLU A 133 10.32 1.02 10.13
CA GLU A 133 9.33 2.03 9.78
C GLU A 133 9.24 2.19 8.27
N VAL A 134 8.03 2.20 7.75
CA VAL A 134 7.77 2.34 6.31
C VAL A 134 6.65 3.34 6.06
N ALA A 135 6.69 3.95 4.87
CA ALA A 135 5.50 4.60 4.34
C ALA A 135 4.55 3.53 3.80
N GLY A 136 3.25 3.71 4.05
CA GLY A 136 2.25 2.70 3.75
C GLY A 136 0.90 3.27 3.38
N LEU A 137 0.14 2.44 2.68
CA LEU A 137 -1.25 2.66 2.28
C LEU A 137 -2.02 1.35 2.53
N THR A 138 -3.19 1.41 3.16
CA THR A 138 -4.17 0.32 3.14
C THR A 138 -5.44 0.77 2.43
N ILE A 139 -6.06 -0.17 1.74
CA ILE A 139 -7.44 -0.08 1.28
C ILE A 139 -8.14 -1.30 1.84
N ASP A 140 -9.04 -1.08 2.79
CA ASP A 140 -9.84 -2.09 3.45
C ASP A 140 -11.28 -2.00 2.95
N TRP A 141 -11.88 -3.15 2.71
CA TRP A 141 -13.27 -3.31 2.31
C TRP A 141 -14.02 -4.30 3.21
N PRO A 142 -15.37 -4.27 3.20
CA PRO A 142 -16.18 -5.26 3.89
C PRO A 142 -15.78 -6.70 3.57
N ALA A 143 -15.67 -7.51 4.62
CA ALA A 143 -15.39 -8.94 4.52
C ALA A 143 -16.38 -9.63 3.56
N GLY A 144 -15.85 -10.47 2.67
CA GLY A 144 -16.64 -11.17 1.65
C GLY A 144 -17.08 -10.30 0.48
N GLY A 145 -16.71 -9.01 0.44
CA GLY A 145 -16.91 -8.16 -0.75
C GLY A 145 -15.93 -8.50 -1.88
N GLY A 146 -14.73 -8.94 -1.54
CA GLY A 146 -13.71 -9.32 -2.52
C GLY A 146 -13.95 -10.67 -3.19
N GLN A 147 -13.63 -10.77 -4.48
CA GLN A 147 -13.63 -12.02 -5.24
C GLN A 147 -12.26 -12.72 -5.27
N CYS A 148 -11.18 -12.01 -4.93
CA CYS A 148 -9.85 -12.62 -4.80
C CYS A 148 -9.79 -13.47 -3.52
N VAL A 149 -9.14 -14.63 -3.61
CA VAL A 149 -8.85 -15.53 -2.49
C VAL A 149 -7.36 -15.85 -2.47
N PHE A 150 -6.83 -16.22 -1.31
CA PHE A 150 -5.48 -16.78 -1.19
C PHE A 150 -5.35 -18.18 -1.79
#